data_AF-A0AAV9KK95-F1
#
_entry.id   AF-A0AAV9KK95-F1
#
_cell.length_a   1.000
_cell.length_b   1.000
_cell.length_c   1.000
_cell.angle_alpha   90.00
_cell.angle_beta   90.00
_cell.angle_gamma   90.00
#
_symmetry.space_group_name_H-M   'P 1'
#
loop_
_entity.id
_entity.type
_entity.pdbx_description
1 polymer ?
#
loop_
_entity_poly.entity_id
_entity_poly.type
_entity_poly.pdbx_seq_one_letter_code
_entity_poly.pdbx_strand_id
1 'polypeptide(L)'
;MKVRRGNFKHASYKWNKLLQSLQSYIPKTKVILVSWKPPDIRWVKCNTDGVSRGNPGRGSWGFCLRDENGNLLAAKAKKMTN
;
A
#
# COMPACT_ATOMS: atom_id res chain seq x y z
N MET A 1 10.52 1.22 -16.49
CA MET A 1 11.12 1.41 -15.15
C MET A 1 11.18 2.91 -14.85
N LYS A 2 10.49 3.41 -13.80
CA LYS A 2 10.46 4.84 -13.47
C LYS A 2 11.55 5.13 -12.43
N VAL A 3 12.70 5.62 -12.88
CA VAL A 3 13.83 5.96 -12.00
C VAL A 3 13.53 7.26 -11.28
N ARG A 4 13.58 7.25 -9.94
CA ARG A 4 13.52 8.49 -9.15
C ARG A 4 14.86 9.22 -9.31
N ARG A 5 14.90 10.30 -10.08
CA ARG A 5 16.06 11.19 -10.11
C ARG A 5 16.08 11.99 -8.81
N GLY A 6 17.16 11.86 -8.04
CA GLY A 6 17.39 12.76 -6.90
C GLY A 6 17.46 14.21 -7.38
N ASN A 7 17.00 15.16 -6.57
CA ASN A 7 17.07 16.60 -6.86
C ASN A 7 18.50 17.15 -6.79
N PHE A 8 19.49 16.50 -7.41
CA PHE A 8 20.84 17.00 -7.56
C PHE A 8 20.84 18.06 -8.66
N LYS A 9 20.45 19.28 -8.32
CA LYS A 9 20.30 20.36 -9.31
C LYS A 9 21.63 20.83 -9.91
N HIS A 10 22.77 20.57 -9.24
CA HIS A 10 24.11 20.93 -9.72
C HIS A 10 25.17 19.93 -9.22
N ALA A 11 25.30 18.78 -9.88
CA ALA A 11 26.41 17.85 -9.60
C ALA A 11 27.73 18.47 -10.10
N SER A 12 28.74 18.56 -9.22
CA SER A 12 30.06 19.05 -9.61
C SER A 12 30.76 18.06 -10.55
N TYR A 13 31.42 18.56 -11.59
CA TYR A 13 32.29 17.75 -12.47
C TYR A 13 33.59 17.30 -11.79
N LYS A 14 33.90 17.81 -10.59
CA LYS A 14 35.09 17.40 -9.81
C LYS A 14 34.73 16.21 -8.90
N TRP A 15 35.44 15.10 -9.06
CA TRP A 15 35.17 13.83 -8.35
C TRP A 15 35.03 13.98 -6.84
N ASN A 16 35.96 14.68 -6.19
CA ASN A 16 35.94 14.86 -4.74
C ASN A 16 34.70 15.63 -4.26
N LYS A 17 34.22 16.59 -5.06
CA LYS A 17 33.02 17.38 -4.74
C LYS A 17 31.74 16.57 -4.96
N LEU A 18 31.71 15.74 -6.01
CA LEU A 18 30.64 14.79 -6.24
C LEU A 18 30.52 13.79 -5.07
N LEU A 19 31.63 13.16 -4.66
CA LEU A 19 31.66 12.25 -3.52
C LEU A 19 31.16 12.91 -2.24
N GLN A 20 31.64 14.12 -1.93
CA GLN A 20 31.19 14.88 -0.76
C GLN A 20 29.68 15.17 -0.79
N SER A 21 29.12 15.49 -1.98
CA SER A 21 27.69 15.72 -2.14
C SER A 21 26.84 14.46 -2.00
N LEU A 22 27.35 13.30 -2.44
CA LEU A 22 26.68 12.02 -2.29
C LEU A 22 26.72 11.54 -0.83
N GLN A 23 27.86 11.69 -0.16
CA GLN A 23 28.03 11.33 1.26
C GLN A 23 27.15 12.17 2.19
N SER A 24 26.93 13.45 1.85
CA SER A 24 26.05 14.36 2.61
C SER A 24 24.60 14.33 2.16
N TYR A 25 24.25 13.54 1.14
CA TYR A 25 22.90 13.48 0.61
C TYR A 25 21.98 12.66 1.52
N ILE A 26 21.04 13.36 2.16
CA ILE A 26 19.93 12.74 2.88
C ILE A 26 18.71 12.78 1.95
N PRO A 27 18.25 11.63 1.39
CA PRO A 27 17.09 11.62 0.54
C PRO A 27 15.86 12.08 1.32
N LYS A 28 15.12 13.05 0.77
CA LYS A 28 13.80 13.42 1.29
C LYS A 28 12.82 12.29 0.98
N THR A 29 12.67 11.35 1.91
CA THR A 29 11.69 10.26 1.79
C THR A 29 10.35 10.72 2.35
N LYS A 30 9.32 10.76 1.49
CA LYS A 30 7.94 10.87 1.97
C LYS A 30 7.50 9.50 2.46
N VAL A 31 7.47 9.30 3.77
CA VAL A 31 6.88 8.10 4.37
C VAL A 31 5.39 8.39 4.60
N ILE A 32 4.53 7.63 3.92
CA ILE A 32 3.08 7.64 4.18
C ILE A 32 2.79 6.35 4.90
N LEU A 33 2.45 6.43 6.19
CA LEU A 33 1.99 5.26 6.93
C LEU A 33 0.60 4.89 6.43
N VAL A 34 0.52 3.78 5.69
CA VAL A 34 -0.76 3.17 5.31
C VAL A 34 -1.07 2.09 6.34
N SER A 35 -1.90 2.43 7.31
CA SER A 35 -2.38 1.50 8.33
C SER A 35 -3.90 1.41 8.25
N TRP A 36 -4.43 0.23 8.55
CA TRP A 36 -5.87 0.09 8.73
C TRP A 36 -6.28 0.78 10.03
N LYS A 37 -7.40 1.51 9.98
CA LYS A 37 -8.03 2.11 11.15
C LYS A 37 -9.48 1.62 11.22
N PRO A 38 -10.08 1.48 12.41
CA PRO A 38 -11.50 1.26 12.51
C PRO A 38 -12.30 2.40 11.83
N PRO A 39 -13.54 2.15 11.41
CA PRO A 39 -14.42 3.21 10.90
C PRO A 39 -14.83 4.17 12.04
N ASP A 40 -15.48 5.28 11.66
CA ASP A 40 -16.01 6.23 12.63
C ASP A 40 -17.12 5.61 13.48
N ILE A 41 -17.44 6.23 14.63
CA ILE A 41 -18.49 5.78 15.55
C ILE A 41 -19.81 5.57 14.79
N ARG A 42 -20.52 4.46 15.09
CA ARG A 42 -21.77 4.03 14.42
C ARG A 42 -21.61 3.63 12.94
N TRP A 43 -20.39 3.47 12.44
CA TRP A 43 -20.13 2.91 11.11
C TRP A 43 -19.63 1.47 11.18
N VAL A 44 -19.95 0.70 10.14
CA VAL A 44 -19.39 -0.63 9.92
C VAL A 44 -18.47 -0.58 8.70
N LYS A 45 -17.25 -1.10 8.85
CA LYS A 45 -16.31 -1.26 7.75
C LYS A 45 -16.43 -2.65 7.14
N CYS A 46 -16.74 -2.71 5.86
CA CYS A 46 -16.71 -3.95 5.09
C CYS A 46 -15.40 -4.04 4.30
N ASN A 47 -14.53 -4.98 4.66
CA ASN A 47 -13.36 -5.32 3.86
C ASN A 47 -13.68 -6.54 3.00
N THR A 48 -13.51 -6.44 1.68
CA THR A 48 -13.78 -7.50 0.72
C THR A 48 -12.50 -7.95 0.03
N ASP A 49 -12.45 -9.21 -0.39
CA ASP A 49 -11.37 -9.75 -1.21
C ASP A 49 -11.90 -10.84 -2.16
N GLY A 50 -11.18 -11.07 -3.26
CA GLY A 50 -11.52 -12.05 -4.28
C GLY A 50 -10.29 -12.77 -4.82
N VAL A 51 -10.48 -14.01 -5.23
CA VAL A 51 -9.44 -14.82 -5.86
C VAL A 51 -9.96 -15.46 -7.15
N SER A 52 -9.08 -15.59 -8.14
CA SER A 52 -9.36 -16.27 -9.41
C SER A 52 -8.19 -17.18 -9.81
N ARG A 53 -8.50 -18.34 -10.38
CA ARG A 53 -7.54 -19.32 -10.92
C ARG A 53 -7.38 -19.25 -12.44
N GLY A 54 -7.89 -18.21 -13.11
CA GLY A 54 -7.75 -18.05 -14.57
C GLY A 54 -8.80 -17.12 -15.19
N ASN A 55 -8.84 -17.06 -16.53
CA ASN A 55 -9.81 -16.26 -17.27
C ASN A 55 -10.42 -17.04 -18.48
N PRO A 56 -11.55 -17.76 -18.32
CA PRO A 56 -12.24 -18.00 -17.06
C PRO A 56 -11.55 -19.10 -16.24
N GLY A 57 -11.60 -18.96 -14.92
CA GLY A 57 -11.14 -19.97 -13.98
C GLY A 57 -12.01 -19.95 -12.73
N ARG A 58 -11.90 -20.97 -11.88
CA ARG A 58 -12.62 -20.98 -10.60
C ARG A 58 -12.22 -19.75 -9.80
N GLY A 59 -13.21 -19.05 -9.26
CA GLY A 59 -12.98 -17.94 -8.34
C GLY A 59 -13.81 -18.06 -7.07
N SER A 60 -13.50 -17.21 -6.10
CA SER A 60 -14.26 -17.04 -4.87
C SER A 60 -14.17 -15.60 -4.39
N TRP A 61 -15.08 -15.22 -3.51
CA TRP A 61 -15.08 -13.93 -2.83
C TRP A 61 -15.19 -14.13 -1.32
N GLY A 62 -14.78 -13.12 -0.56
CA GLY A 62 -14.99 -13.03 0.87
C GLY A 62 -15.14 -11.61 1.37
N PHE A 63 -15.73 -11.45 2.55
CA PHE A 63 -15.76 -10.19 3.27
C PHE A 63 -15.65 -10.38 4.79
N CYS A 64 -15.26 -9.32 5.49
CA CYS A 64 -15.44 -9.16 6.92
C CYS A 64 -16.02 -7.78 7.27
N LEU A 65 -16.98 -7.75 8.19
CA LEU A 65 -17.60 -6.57 8.75
C LEU A 65 -16.98 -6.27 10.11
N ARG A 66 -16.59 -5.02 10.35
CA ARG A 66 -16.03 -4.58 11.62
C ARG A 66 -16.73 -3.33 12.14
N ASP A 67 -16.97 -3.26 13.44
CA ASP A 67 -17.55 -2.09 14.13
C ASP A 67 -16.53 -0.95 14.28
N GLU A 68 -16.92 0.14 14.92
CA GLU A 68 -16.08 1.31 15.23
C GLU A 68 -14.91 1.04 16.18
N ASN A 69 -14.93 -0.10 16.90
CA ASN A 69 -13.81 -0.54 17.73
C ASN A 69 -12.88 -1.49 16.96
N GLY A 70 -13.28 -1.87 15.74
CA GLY A 70 -12.59 -2.84 14.89
C GLY A 70 -12.88 -4.31 15.22
N ASN A 71 -13.85 -4.57 16.10
CA ASN A 71 -14.32 -5.90 16.43
C ASN A 71 -14.99 -6.52 15.21
N LEU A 72 -14.78 -7.83 15.02
CA LEU A 72 -15.43 -8.56 13.95
C LEU A 72 -16.91 -8.75 14.28
N LEU A 73 -17.79 -8.23 13.43
CA LEU A 73 -19.23 -8.43 13.53
C LEU A 73 -19.68 -9.66 12.74
N ALA A 74 -19.16 -9.83 11.53
CA ALA A 74 -19.48 -10.97 10.67
C ALA A 74 -18.38 -11.18 9.63
N ALA A 75 -18.24 -12.41 9.15
CA ALA A 75 -17.41 -12.73 8.00
C ALA A 75 -18.07 -13.82 7.15
N LYS A 76 -17.87 -13.77 5.84
CA LYS A 76 -18.32 -14.81 4.92
C LYS A 76 -17.38 -14.91 3.75
N ALA A 77 -17.18 -16.14 3.26
CA ALA A 77 -16.56 -16.41 1.99
C ALA A 77 -17.39 -17.43 1.22
N LYS A 78 -17.41 -17.32 -0.11
CA LYS A 78 -18.11 -18.26 -0.98
C LYS A 78 -17.38 -18.42 -2.29
N LYS A 79 -17.30 -19.68 -2.75
CA LYS A 79 -16.91 -19.99 -4.13
C LYS A 79 -17.92 -19.37 -5.09
N MET A 80 -17.44 -18.73 -6.16
CA MET A 80 -18.30 -18.32 -7.25
C MET A 80 -18.74 -19.58 -7.99
N THR A 81 -20.04 -19.85 -7.95
CA THR A 81 -20.68 -20.89 -8.75
C THR A 81 -21.08 -20.25 -10.08
N ASN A 82 -20.67 -20.89 -11.18
CA ASN A 82 -21.27 -20.63 -12.49
C ASN A 82 -22.70 -21.16 -12.52
#